data_AF-A0AAW2UG48-F1
#
_entry.id   AF-A0AAW2UG48-F1
#
_cell.length_a   1.000
_cell.length_b   1.000
_cell.length_c   1.000
_cell.angle_alpha   90.00
_cell.angle_beta   90.00
_cell.angle_gamma   90.00
#
_symmetry.space_group_name_H-M   'P 1'
#
loop_
_entity.id
_entity.type
_entity.pdbx_description
1 polymer ?
#
loop_
_entity_poly.entity_id
_entity_poly.type
_entity_poly.pdbx_seq_one_letter_code
_entity_poly.pdbx_strand_id
1 'polypeptide(L)' 'MTMAAALFLVLSCLMGVESSYLLSHPDKITQLPGQPPVQFQHFSGYVTVDEKKEKALFYYLLRQKLTHFQNLWSCG' A
#
# COMPACT_ATOMS: atom_id res chain seq x y z
N MET A 1 -43.74 11.83 3.31
CA MET A 1 -42.51 12.11 4.07
C MET A 1 -41.74 10.84 4.41
N THR A 2 -42.41 9.80 4.94
CA THR A 2 -41.81 8.49 5.29
C THR A 2 -41.22 7.73 4.10
N MET A 3 -41.92 7.71 2.96
CA MET A 3 -41.46 7.00 1.75
C MET A 3 -40.20 7.63 1.13
N ALA A 4 -40.07 8.95 1.19
CA ALA A 4 -38.87 9.65 0.73
C ALA A 4 -37.66 9.35 1.64
N ALA A 5 -37.87 9.30 2.95
CA ALA A 5 -36.83 8.93 3.91
C ALA A 5 -36.41 7.46 3.74
N ALA A 6 -37.36 6.54 3.52
CA ALA A 6 -37.08 5.14 3.23
C ALA A 6 -36.31 4.98 1.92
N LEU A 7 -36.68 5.72 0.87
CA LEU A 7 -35.96 5.70 -0.41
C LEU A 7 -34.52 6.24 -0.27
N PHE A 8 -34.31 7.30 0.51
CA PHE A 8 -32.98 7.82 0.82
C PHE A 8 -32.12 6.82 1.60
N LEU A 9 -32.71 6.15 2.59
CA LEU A 9 -32.04 5.09 3.36
C LEU A 9 -31.67 3.90 2.47
N VAL A 10 -32.58 3.48 1.59
CA VAL A 10 -32.34 2.40 0.62
C VAL A 10 -31.27 2.80 -0.39
N LEU A 11 -31.29 4.03 -0.93
CA LEU A 11 -30.24 4.54 -1.82
C LEU A 11 -28.87 4.56 -1.12
N SER A 12 -28.83 4.97 0.15
CA SER A 12 -27.60 4.99 0.95
C SER A 12 -27.04 3.58 1.21
N CYS A 13 -27.92 2.59 1.40
CA CYS A 13 -27.54 1.18 1.51
C CYS A 13 -27.13 0.53 0.18
N LEU A 14 -27.69 0.99 -0.95
CA LEU A 14 -27.34 0.52 -2.29
C LEU A 14 -26.02 1.10 -2.78
N MET A 15 -25.66 2.31 -2.33
CA MET A 15 -24.30 2.82 -2.37
C MET A 15 -23.49 2.15 -1.25
N GLY A 16 -23.49 0.82 -1.21
CA GLY A 16 -22.44 0.07 -0.56
C GLY A 16 -21.14 0.62 -1.12
N VAL A 17 -20.46 1.43 -0.31
CA VAL A 17 -19.11 1.87 -0.59
C VAL A 17 -18.31 0.58 -0.70
N GLU A 18 -18.13 0.12 -1.92
CA GLU A 18 -17.03 -0.73 -2.32
C GLU A 18 -15.78 0.09 -1.96
N SER A 19 -15.36 -0.04 -0.71
CA SER A 19 -14.14 0.52 -0.16
C SER A 19 -12.97 -0.24 -0.78
N SER A 20 -12.85 -0.12 -2.10
CA SER A 20 -11.82 -0.72 -2.94
C SER A 20 -10.56 0.16 -2.96
N TYR A 21 -10.36 0.98 -1.92
CA TYR A 21 -9.11 1.73 -1.72
C TYR A 21 -8.04 0.93 -0.96
N LEU A 22 -8.38 -0.23 -0.38
CA LEU A 22 -7.44 -1.03 0.42
C LEU A 22 -6.45 -1.88 -0.40
N LEU A 23 -6.51 -1.85 -1.74
CA LEU A 23 -5.57 -2.59 -2.59
C LEU A 23 -4.41 -1.74 -3.14
N SER A 24 -4.36 -0.45 -2.82
CA SER A 24 -3.13 0.33 -3.02
C SER A 24 -2.23 0.06 -1.83
N HIS A 25 -1.02 -0.44 -2.04
CA HIS A 25 -0.03 -0.52 -0.98
C HIS A 25 0.40 0.92 -0.69
N PRO A 26 -0.09 1.58 0.38
CA PRO A 26 0.16 3.01 0.59
C PRO A 26 1.66 3.30 0.77
N ASP A 27 2.40 2.28 1.20
CA ASP A 27 3.83 2.35 1.47
C ASP A 27 4.69 2.16 0.23
N LYS A 28 4.11 1.90 -0.95
CA LYS A 28 4.88 1.68 -2.18
C LYS A 28 5.47 3.00 -2.69
N ILE A 29 6.78 3.04 -2.84
CA ILE A 29 7.46 4.17 -3.49
C ILE A 29 7.40 3.94 -5.01
N THR A 30 7.01 4.98 -5.74
CA THR A 30 6.98 4.98 -7.21
C THR A 30 8.31 5.43 -7.81
N GLN A 31 8.88 6.52 -7.31
CA GLN A 31 10.18 7.04 -7.74
C GLN A 31 10.76 7.97 -6.68
N LEU A 32 12.07 7.87 -6.41
CA LEU A 32 12.77 8.86 -5.59
C LEU A 32 13.39 9.97 -6.46
N PRO A 33 13.56 11.20 -5.92
CA PRO A 33 14.25 12.27 -6.62
C PRO A 33 15.65 11.83 -7.07
N GLY A 34 15.96 12.00 -8.36
CA GLY A 34 17.26 11.63 -8.93
C GLY A 34 17.47 10.12 -9.15
N GLN A 35 16.44 9.29 -8.96
CA GLN A 35 16.59 7.85 -9.09
C GLN A 35 16.63 7.40 -10.57
N PRO A 36 17.65 6.61 -10.97
CA PRO A 36 17.67 5.95 -12.28
C PRO A 36 16.55 4.89 -12.39
N PRO A 37 16.20 4.41 -13.59
CA PRO A 37 15.19 3.36 -13.75
C PRO A 37 15.62 2.09 -13.02
N VAL A 38 14.82 1.67 -12.03
CA VAL A 38 15.05 0.44 -11.25
C VAL A 38 14.03 -0.63 -11.61
N GLN A 39 14.43 -1.89 -11.52
CA GLN A 39 13.58 -3.05 -11.84
C GLN A 39 13.02 -3.76 -10.59
N PHE A 40 13.22 -3.19 -9.41
CA PHE A 40 12.70 -3.72 -8.14
C PHE A 40 11.61 -2.82 -7.59
N GLN A 41 10.72 -3.40 -6.79
CA GLN A 41 9.72 -2.63 -6.06
C GLN A 41 10.29 -2.25 -4.70
N HIS A 42 10.01 -1.04 -4.24
CA HIS A 42 10.47 -0.56 -2.96
C HIS A 42 9.31 0.05 -2.17
N PHE A 43 9.38 -0.12 -0.86
CA PHE A 43 8.34 0.25 0.07
C PHE A 43 8.96 0.95 1.26
N SER A 44 8.29 1.96 1.80
CA SER A 44 8.72 2.64 3.02
C SER A 44 7.53 3.08 3.83
N GLY A 45 7.65 3.03 5.15
CA GLY A 45 6.60 3.50 6.03
C GLY A 45 7.05 3.56 7.48
N TYR A 46 6.08 3.80 8.36
CA TYR A 46 6.28 3.80 9.80
C TYR A 46 5.39 2.72 10.43
N VAL A 47 5.94 2.01 11.43
CA VAL A 47 5.22 1.07 12.27
C VAL A 47 5.20 1.61 13.68
N THR A 48 4.01 1.91 14.21
CA THR A 48 3.84 2.32 15.60
C THR A 48 4.18 1.14 16.53
N VAL A 49 5.09 1.35 17.48
CA VAL A 49 5.54 0.34 18.45
C VAL A 49 4.94 0.58 19.83
N ASP A 50 4.70 1.84 20.20
CA ASP A 50 4.07 2.21 21.46
C ASP A 50 3.13 3.38 21.23
N GLU A 51 1.81 3.09 21.23
CA GLU A 51 0.76 4.07 21.01
C GLU A 51 0.72 5.13 22.12
N LYS A 52 1.10 4.77 23.35
CA LYS A 52 1.06 5.70 24.50
C LYS A 52 2.24 6.66 24.50
N LYS A 53 3.34 6.30 23.86
CA LYS A 53 4.57 7.10 23.81
C LYS A 53 4.84 7.68 22.42
N GLU A 54 3.87 7.56 21.50
CA GLU A 54 3.96 8.00 20.10
C GLU A 54 5.26 7.52 19.42
N LYS A 55 5.72 6.31 19.76
CA LYS A 55 6.95 5.76 19.19
C LYS A 55 6.63 4.97 17.94
N ALA A 56 7.29 5.32 16.84
CA ALA A 56 7.21 4.57 15.59
C ALA A 56 8.61 4.22 15.07
N LEU A 57 8.70 3.07 14.39
CA LEU A 57 9.88 2.62 13.66
C LEU A 57 9.69 2.89 12.18
N PHE A 58 10.67 3.55 11.58
CA PHE A 58 10.76 3.70 10.14
C PHE A 58 11.28 2.41 9.51
N TYR A 59 10.74 2.03 8.35
CA TYR A 59 11.25 0.92 7.55
C TYR A 59 11.43 1.32 6.08
N TYR A 60 12.39 0.67 5.43
CA TYR A 60 12.61 0.74 3.99
C TYR A 60 12.89 -0.68 3.46
N LEU A 61 11.98 -1.21 2.65
CA LEU A 61 12.01 -2.59 2.17
C LEU A 61 12.14 -2.63 0.65
N LEU A 62 13.01 -3.50 0.17
CA LEU A 62 13.19 -3.77 -1.26
C LEU A 62 12.64 -5.16 -1.59
N ARG A 63 11.72 -5.24 -2.55
CA ARG A 63 11.24 -6.48 -3.13
C ARG A 63 11.91 -6.69 -4.48
N GLN A 64 12.77 -7.71 -4.54
CA GLN A 64 13.29 -8.20 -5.81
C GLN A 64 12.21 -9.01 -6.53
N LYS A 65 12.01 -8.72 -7.81
CA LYS A 65 11.26 -9.60 -8.68
C LYS A 65 12.24 -10.64 -9.20
N LEU A 66 12.11 -11.88 -8.76
CA LEU A 66 12.89 -12.99 -9.30
C LEU A 66 12.36 -13.31 -10.71
N THR A 67 12.73 -12.51 -11.68
CA THR A 67 12.63 -12.86 -13.09
C THR A 67 14.01 -13.28 -13.55
N HIS A 68 14.16 -14.58 -13.78
CA HIS A 68 15.36 -15.30 -14.19
C HIS A 68 16.41 -15.57 -13.08
N PHE A 69 16.30 -16.71 -12.42
CA PHE A 69 17.40 -17.32 -11.66
C PHE A 69 18.40 -17.94 -12.67
N GLN A 70 19.24 -17.12 -13.31
CA GLN A 70 20.50 -17.63 -13.86
C GLN A 70 21.66 -16.83 -13.28
N ASN A 71 22.49 -17.57 -12.55
CA ASN A 71 23.93 -17.32 -12.39
C ASN A 71 24.36 -16.32 -11.31
N LEU A 72 23.87 -16.46 -10.07
CA LEU A 72 24.51 -15.87 -8.87
C LEU A 72 25.42 -16.84 -8.09
N TRP A 73 25.93 -17.89 -8.75
CA TRP A 73 27.06 -18.72 -8.26
C TRP A 73 28.26 -18.67 -9.22
N SER A 74 28.50 -17.52 -9.86
CA SER A 74 29.73 -17.24 -10.60
C SER A 74 30.38 -15.97 -10.06
N CYS A 75 30.85 -16.05 -8.82
CA CYS A 75 32.01 -15.27 -8.40
C CYS A 75 33.09 -16.31 -8.08
N GLY A 76 34.24 -16.15 -8.75
CA GLY A 76 35.36 -17.08 -8.74
C GLY A 76 36.12 -17.15 -7.43
#